data_AF-A0A0C2FT69-F1
#
_entry.id   AF-A0A0C2FT69-F1
#
_cell.length_a   1.000
_cell.length_b   1.000
_cell.length_c   1.000
_cell.angle_alpha   90.00
_cell.angle_beta   90.00
_cell.angle_gamma   90.00
#
_symmetry.space_group_name_H-M   'P 1'
#
loop_
_entity.id
_entity.type
_entity.pdbx_description
1 polymer ?
#
loop_
_entity_poly.entity_id
_entity_poly.type
_entity_poly.pdbx_seq_one_letter_code
_entity_poly.pdbx_strand_id
1 'polypeptide(L)'
;GTAHATAPARVNHSQRQRGGGEMWCRVQMHHPRVMVSKKRQKGASSKKSKSAPKVNPFELKFNRLKHDVLGKKKGAVGVGHPGLSRKRAYEQREKTIGVEHDRIGKVNKIIDKRIGEKNQSITSEEKASLRFTAERVKHLKKGSKFNLTDDNDDYQDMLTHGGKALTTIQKYDKTLGSDDEDDVGNIGADVVKVAHFGGGDLDSAANSSEKPTRKDIIADLIARTKQARENKQNAKDDM
;
A
#
# COMPACT_ATOMS: atom_id res chain seq x y z
N GLY A 1 -66.28 -51.57 7.33
CA GLY A 1 -65.26 -51.28 8.33
C GLY A 1 -63.95 -50.96 7.62
N THR A 2 -63.51 -49.71 7.68
CA THR A 2 -62.24 -49.26 7.11
C THR A 2 -61.53 -48.45 8.18
N ALA A 3 -60.54 -49.05 8.81
CA ALA A 3 -59.79 -48.46 9.92
C ALA A 3 -58.78 -47.44 9.39
N HIS A 4 -58.92 -46.19 9.82
CA HIS A 4 -57.89 -45.16 9.69
C HIS A 4 -56.82 -45.40 10.77
N ALA A 5 -55.60 -45.69 10.36
CA ALA A 5 -54.44 -45.77 11.25
C ALA A 5 -53.81 -44.37 11.41
N THR A 6 -54.02 -43.75 12.57
CA THR A 6 -53.41 -42.48 12.95
C THR A 6 -52.12 -42.77 13.73
N ALA A 7 -50.96 -42.33 13.22
CA ALA A 7 -49.68 -42.48 13.90
C ALA A 7 -49.55 -41.47 15.07
N PRO A 8 -49.02 -41.85 16.25
CA PRO A 8 -48.85 -40.92 17.36
C PRO A 8 -47.59 -40.05 17.19
N ALA A 9 -47.78 -38.74 17.34
CA ALA A 9 -46.71 -37.74 17.41
C ALA A 9 -45.89 -37.89 18.71
N ARG A 10 -44.57 -38.10 18.57
CA ARG A 10 -43.64 -38.06 19.70
C ARG A 10 -43.36 -36.61 20.11
N VAL A 11 -43.94 -36.17 21.21
CA VAL A 11 -43.57 -34.93 21.91
C VAL A 11 -42.46 -35.27 22.91
N ASN A 12 -41.22 -34.88 22.61
CA ASN A 12 -40.12 -35.00 23.56
C ASN A 12 -40.20 -33.85 24.58
N HIS A 13 -40.70 -34.12 25.78
CA HIS A 13 -40.57 -33.24 26.93
C HIS A 13 -39.16 -33.39 27.53
N SER A 14 -38.28 -32.42 27.30
CA SER A 14 -37.04 -32.30 28.08
C SER A 14 -37.34 -31.52 29.37
N GLN A 15 -37.42 -32.21 30.50
CA GLN A 15 -37.43 -31.60 31.82
C GLN A 15 -36.11 -30.83 32.04
N ARG A 16 -36.20 -29.51 32.21
CA ARG A 16 -35.09 -28.67 32.62
C ARG A 16 -35.14 -28.55 34.15
N GLN A 17 -34.27 -29.26 34.85
CA GLN A 17 -34.04 -29.04 36.27
C GLN A 17 -33.49 -27.62 36.47
N ARG A 18 -34.18 -26.84 37.30
CA ARG A 18 -33.73 -25.52 37.79
C ARG A 18 -32.87 -25.77 39.03
N GLY A 19 -31.55 -25.81 38.86
CA GLY A 19 -30.61 -25.71 39.97
C GLY A 19 -30.42 -24.24 40.32
N GLY A 20 -31.03 -23.80 41.43
CA GLY A 20 -30.73 -22.52 42.07
C GLY A 20 -29.39 -22.64 42.79
N GLY A 21 -28.42 -21.81 42.37
CA GLY A 21 -27.14 -21.65 43.04
C GLY A 21 -27.01 -20.20 43.51
N GLU A 22 -26.97 -20.04 44.82
CA GLU A 22 -26.91 -18.77 45.54
C GLU A 22 -25.61 -18.02 45.22
N MET A 23 -25.74 -16.73 44.88
CA MET A 23 -24.61 -15.85 44.63
C MET A 23 -24.05 -15.34 45.96
N TRP A 24 -22.88 -15.84 46.34
CA TRP A 24 -22.04 -15.20 47.37
C TRP A 24 -21.14 -14.16 46.69
N CYS A 25 -21.50 -12.87 46.81
CA CYS A 25 -20.63 -11.77 46.43
C CYS A 25 -19.55 -11.58 47.50
N ARG A 26 -18.36 -12.15 47.28
CA ARG A 26 -17.14 -11.78 48.02
C ARG A 26 -16.48 -10.60 47.31
N VAL A 27 -16.64 -9.40 47.85
CA VAL A 27 -15.86 -8.22 47.43
C VAL A 27 -14.42 -8.41 47.91
N GLN A 28 -13.50 -8.61 46.97
CA GLN A 28 -12.07 -8.66 47.24
C GLN A 28 -11.38 -7.54 46.47
N MET A 29 -11.11 -6.44 47.17
CA MET A 29 -10.36 -5.29 46.67
C MET A 29 -8.93 -5.74 46.31
N HIS A 30 -8.60 -5.81 45.02
CA HIS A 30 -7.25 -6.06 44.54
C HIS A 30 -6.68 -4.78 43.93
N HIS A 31 -5.58 -4.31 44.50
CA HIS A 31 -4.76 -3.22 43.99
C HIS A 31 -4.05 -3.67 42.69
N PRO A 32 -3.92 -2.80 41.67
CA PRO A 32 -3.28 -3.19 40.42
C PRO A 32 -1.76 -3.24 40.56
N ARG A 33 -1.19 -4.45 40.66
CA ARG A 33 0.23 -4.69 40.45
C ARG A 33 0.50 -4.73 38.94
N VAL A 34 1.33 -3.82 38.44
CA VAL A 34 1.79 -3.77 37.05
C VAL A 34 2.54 -5.06 36.72
N MET A 35 2.02 -5.87 35.81
CA MET A 35 2.65 -7.10 35.32
C MET A 35 3.04 -6.93 33.86
N VAL A 36 4.34 -7.07 33.57
CA VAL A 36 4.89 -7.14 32.20
C VAL A 36 4.26 -8.33 31.47
N SER A 37 3.62 -8.06 30.33
CA SER A 37 2.87 -9.04 29.55
C SER A 37 3.80 -9.93 28.71
N LYS A 38 4.09 -11.12 29.22
CA LYS A 38 4.73 -12.20 28.44
C LYS A 38 3.71 -12.73 27.41
N LYS A 39 4.03 -12.60 26.12
CA LYS A 39 3.22 -12.99 24.96
C LYS A 39 2.84 -14.49 25.03
N ARG A 40 1.61 -14.79 25.45
CA ARG A 40 1.05 -16.16 25.41
C ARG A 40 0.83 -16.56 23.95
N GLN A 41 1.52 -17.61 23.51
CA GLN A 41 1.27 -18.27 22.23
C GLN A 41 -0.20 -18.71 22.18
N LYS A 42 -0.93 -18.29 21.13
CA LYS A 42 -2.29 -18.75 20.87
C LYS A 42 -2.24 -20.22 20.46
N GLY A 43 -2.74 -21.10 21.33
CA GLY A 43 -3.00 -22.49 21.01
C GLY A 43 -3.97 -22.62 19.84
N ALA A 44 -3.63 -23.52 18.92
CA ALA A 44 -4.40 -23.85 17.74
C ALA A 44 -5.79 -24.39 18.11
N SER A 45 -6.83 -23.55 17.97
CA SER A 45 -8.22 -24.01 17.92
C SER A 45 -8.57 -24.42 16.50
N SER A 46 -7.97 -25.51 16.03
CA SER A 46 -8.31 -26.09 14.73
C SER A 46 -9.48 -27.06 14.89
N LYS A 47 -10.48 -26.91 14.01
CA LYS A 47 -11.51 -27.89 13.64
C LYS A 47 -12.71 -28.06 14.58
N LYS A 48 -13.55 -27.02 14.68
CA LYS A 48 -15.01 -27.26 14.59
C LYS A 48 -15.37 -27.18 13.11
N SER A 49 -15.85 -28.29 12.55
CA SER A 49 -16.46 -28.33 11.21
C SER A 49 -17.54 -27.24 11.17
N LYS A 50 -17.31 -26.21 10.35
CA LYS A 50 -18.27 -25.14 10.13
C LYS A 50 -19.43 -25.74 9.33
N SER A 51 -20.38 -26.38 10.01
CA SER A 51 -21.73 -26.40 9.46
C SER A 51 -22.09 -24.93 9.23
N ALA A 52 -22.48 -24.59 8.00
CA ALA A 52 -22.96 -23.24 7.72
C ALA A 52 -24.03 -22.93 8.78
N PRO A 53 -23.93 -21.80 9.49
CA PRO A 53 -24.93 -21.45 10.50
C PRO A 53 -26.29 -21.57 9.82
N LYS A 54 -27.21 -22.30 10.45
CA LYS A 54 -28.54 -22.53 9.88
C LYS A 54 -29.21 -21.17 9.72
N VAL A 55 -29.18 -20.65 8.50
CA VAL A 55 -29.67 -19.31 8.20
C VAL A 55 -31.17 -19.32 8.40
N ASN A 56 -31.67 -18.32 9.12
CA ASN A 56 -33.09 -18.16 9.35
C ASN A 56 -33.79 -17.95 7.98
N PRO A 57 -34.82 -18.74 7.64
CA PRO A 57 -35.53 -18.60 6.36
C PRO A 57 -36.13 -17.21 6.13
N PHE A 58 -36.44 -16.45 7.19
CA PHE A 58 -36.98 -15.08 7.07
C PHE A 58 -35.94 -14.03 6.65
N GLU A 59 -34.65 -14.34 6.75
CA GLU A 59 -33.57 -13.45 6.29
C GLU A 59 -33.34 -13.54 4.77
N LEU A 60 -33.95 -14.54 4.14
CA LEU A 60 -33.77 -14.91 2.75
C LEU A 60 -35.02 -14.55 1.95
N LYS A 61 -34.84 -13.86 0.82
CA LYS A 61 -35.90 -13.63 -0.16
C LYS A 61 -35.76 -14.64 -1.29
N PHE A 62 -36.70 -15.57 -1.38
CA PHE A 62 -36.75 -16.57 -2.43
C PHE A 62 -37.65 -16.10 -3.58
N ASN A 63 -37.13 -16.14 -4.80
CA ASN A 63 -37.96 -16.06 -5.99
C ASN A 63 -38.38 -17.48 -6.42
N ARG A 64 -39.53 -17.60 -7.06
CA ARG A 64 -40.00 -18.86 -7.65
C ARG A 64 -39.73 -18.83 -9.15
N LEU A 65 -39.23 -19.93 -9.69
CA LEU A 65 -39.14 -20.10 -11.14
C LEU A 65 -40.55 -20.37 -11.69
N LYS A 66 -40.97 -19.65 -12.74
CA LYS A 66 -42.31 -19.81 -13.32
C LYS A 66 -42.45 -21.09 -14.16
N HIS A 67 -41.39 -21.48 -14.87
CA HIS A 67 -41.35 -22.64 -15.75
C HIS A 67 -40.11 -23.48 -15.45
N ASP A 68 -40.22 -24.81 -15.53
CA ASP A 68 -39.05 -25.69 -15.39
C ASP A 68 -38.20 -25.61 -16.67
N VAL A 69 -36.99 -25.08 -16.56
CA VAL A 69 -36.07 -24.94 -17.69
C VAL A 69 -35.01 -26.03 -17.56
N LEU A 70 -34.95 -26.92 -18.55
CA LEU A 70 -33.93 -27.97 -18.61
C LEU A 70 -32.52 -27.36 -18.52
N GLY A 71 -31.65 -28.00 -17.74
CA GLY A 71 -30.27 -27.55 -17.51
C GLY A 71 -30.10 -26.54 -16.36
N LYS A 72 -31.18 -26.01 -15.76
CA LYS A 72 -31.08 -25.21 -14.52
C LYS A 72 -31.19 -26.10 -13.29
N LYS A 73 -30.27 -25.93 -12.33
CA LYS A 73 -30.30 -26.66 -11.05
C LYS A 73 -31.58 -26.28 -10.28
N LYS A 74 -32.45 -27.25 -9.99
CA LYS A 74 -33.63 -27.08 -9.14
C LYS A 74 -33.16 -26.68 -7.73
N GLY A 75 -33.42 -25.44 -7.34
CA GLY A 75 -32.95 -24.85 -6.08
C GLY A 75 -31.88 -23.76 -6.21
N ALA A 76 -31.34 -23.52 -7.41
CA ALA A 76 -30.46 -22.37 -7.69
C ALA A 76 -31.25 -21.10 -8.05
N VAL A 77 -32.49 -20.97 -7.57
CA VAL A 77 -33.20 -19.70 -7.74
C VAL A 77 -32.52 -18.68 -6.85
N GLY A 78 -32.06 -17.59 -7.44
CA GLY A 78 -31.28 -16.57 -6.75
C GLY A 78 -31.96 -16.14 -5.45
N VAL A 79 -31.32 -16.45 -4.32
CA VAL A 79 -31.81 -16.09 -3.00
C VAL A 79 -31.22 -14.73 -2.66
N GLY A 80 -32.08 -13.73 -2.52
CA GLY A 80 -31.67 -12.41 -2.06
C GLY A 80 -31.50 -12.39 -0.55
N HIS A 81 -30.59 -11.56 -0.05
CA HIS A 81 -30.44 -11.26 1.38
C HIS A 81 -30.89 -9.80 1.66
N PRO A 82 -32.20 -9.51 1.74
CA PRO A 82 -32.70 -8.15 1.92
C PRO A 82 -32.25 -7.51 3.23
N GLY A 83 -32.07 -8.29 4.32
CA GLY A 83 -31.58 -7.78 5.60
C GLY A 83 -30.13 -7.26 5.50
N LEU A 84 -29.23 -8.04 4.91
CA LEU A 84 -27.83 -7.66 4.70
C LEU A 84 -27.71 -6.47 3.75
N SER A 85 -28.51 -6.46 2.67
CA SER A 85 -28.55 -5.35 1.72
C SER A 85 -29.00 -4.04 2.39
N ARG A 86 -30.07 -4.07 3.19
CA ARG A 86 -30.55 -2.89 3.95
C ARG A 86 -29.51 -2.40 4.96
N LYS A 87 -28.90 -3.32 5.71
CA LYS A 87 -27.83 -2.98 6.67
C LYS A 87 -26.67 -2.28 5.98
N ARG A 88 -26.18 -2.84 4.86
CA ARG A 88 -25.10 -2.24 4.07
C ARG A 88 -25.48 -0.85 3.55
N ALA A 89 -26.70 -0.67 3.07
CA ALA A 89 -27.18 0.64 2.60
C ALA A 89 -27.23 1.68 3.73
N TYR A 90 -27.63 1.25 4.94
CA TYR A 90 -27.65 2.11 6.12
C TYR A 90 -26.23 2.50 6.56
N GLU A 91 -25.31 1.53 6.66
CA GLU A 91 -23.88 1.80 6.97
C GLU A 91 -23.23 2.75 5.94
N GLN A 92 -23.63 2.66 4.67
CA GLN A 92 -23.17 3.60 3.64
C GLN A 92 -23.71 5.01 3.89
N ARG A 93 -25.00 5.14 4.20
CA ARG A 93 -25.64 6.43 4.53
C ARG A 93 -25.00 7.08 5.75
N GLU A 94 -24.70 6.32 6.80
CA GLU A 94 -24.00 6.82 7.98
C GLU A 94 -22.62 7.38 7.63
N LYS A 95 -21.87 6.69 6.76
CA LYS A 95 -20.52 7.10 6.35
C LYS A 95 -20.49 8.28 5.37
N THR A 96 -21.55 8.48 4.58
CA THR A 96 -21.63 9.56 3.58
C THR A 96 -22.50 10.71 4.08
N ILE A 97 -23.82 10.56 4.00
CA ILE A 97 -24.81 11.60 4.33
C ILE A 97 -24.76 11.95 5.81
N GLY A 98 -24.54 10.97 6.70
CA GLY A 98 -24.40 11.24 8.14
C GLY A 98 -23.23 12.19 8.41
N VAL A 99 -22.07 11.89 7.83
CA VAL A 99 -20.88 12.74 7.93
C VAL A 99 -21.07 14.11 7.29
N GLU A 100 -21.80 14.22 6.19
CA GLU A 100 -22.13 15.50 5.56
C GLU A 100 -23.08 16.33 6.43
N HIS A 101 -24.10 15.71 7.00
CA HIS A 101 -25.05 16.35 7.90
C HIS A 101 -24.35 16.88 9.16
N ASP A 102 -23.46 16.09 9.76
CA ASP A 102 -22.65 16.51 10.90
C ASP A 102 -21.71 17.69 10.58
N ARG A 103 -21.46 17.96 9.30
CA ARG A 103 -20.65 19.08 8.82
C ARG A 103 -21.47 20.29 8.38
N ILE A 104 -22.81 20.21 8.37
CA ILE A 104 -23.65 21.37 8.08
C ILE A 104 -23.33 22.47 9.11
N GLY A 105 -23.06 23.69 8.63
CA GLY A 105 -22.64 24.82 9.45
C GLY A 105 -21.16 24.85 9.84
N LYS A 106 -20.36 23.83 9.49
CA LYS A 106 -18.90 23.82 9.74
C LYS A 106 -18.14 24.29 8.50
N VAL A 107 -17.40 25.40 8.64
CA VAL A 107 -16.56 25.94 7.54
C VAL A 107 -15.17 25.30 7.52
N ASN A 108 -14.69 24.81 8.68
CA ASN A 108 -13.32 24.30 8.83
C ASN A 108 -13.14 22.95 8.13
N LYS A 109 -12.11 22.84 7.28
CA LYS A 109 -11.73 21.60 6.56
C LYS A 109 -10.26 21.30 6.80
N ILE A 110 -9.96 20.10 7.31
CA ILE A 110 -8.59 19.60 7.44
C ILE A 110 -8.24 18.84 6.16
N ILE A 111 -7.27 19.35 5.39
CA ILE A 111 -6.80 18.70 4.16
C ILE A 111 -5.45 18.05 4.44
N ASP A 112 -5.40 16.71 4.41
CA ASP A 112 -4.13 16.00 4.50
C ASP A 112 -3.35 16.11 3.18
N LYS A 113 -2.22 16.82 3.23
CA LYS A 113 -1.28 17.04 2.12
C LYS A 113 -0.03 16.16 2.21
N ARG A 114 0.04 15.22 3.16
CA ARG A 114 1.20 14.31 3.29
C ARG A 114 1.33 13.44 2.04
N ILE A 115 2.56 13.24 1.57
CA ILE A 115 2.85 12.45 0.37
C ILE A 115 2.41 10.99 0.61
N GLY A 116 1.67 10.45 -0.36
CA GLY A 116 1.25 9.05 -0.41
C GLY A 116 0.14 8.62 0.57
N GLU A 117 -0.43 9.53 1.38
CA GLU A 117 -1.48 9.13 2.35
C GLU A 117 -2.75 8.60 1.65
N LYS A 118 -3.21 9.28 0.58
CA LYS A 118 -4.41 8.90 -0.18
C LYS A 118 -4.21 7.74 -1.15
N ASN A 119 -2.94 7.38 -1.43
CA ASN A 119 -2.61 6.35 -2.41
C ASN A 119 -2.42 5.01 -1.68
N GLN A 120 -3.29 4.03 -1.97
CA GLN A 120 -3.21 2.68 -1.38
C GLN A 120 -2.17 1.78 -2.08
N SER A 121 -1.66 2.17 -3.24
CA SER A 121 -0.67 1.40 -4.00
C SER A 121 0.75 1.49 -3.44
N ILE A 122 1.06 2.54 -2.67
CA ILE A 122 2.39 2.79 -2.11
C ILE A 122 2.51 2.09 -0.76
N THR A 123 3.59 1.37 -0.53
CA THR A 123 3.87 0.73 0.77
C THR A 123 4.15 1.76 1.86
N SER A 124 4.05 1.38 3.14
CA SER A 124 4.32 2.31 4.25
C SER A 124 5.76 2.83 4.25
N GLU A 125 6.71 1.99 3.83
CA GLU A 125 8.12 2.34 3.75
C GLU A 125 8.40 3.34 2.63
N GLU A 126 7.85 3.11 1.43
CA GLU A 126 7.96 4.05 0.32
C GLU A 126 7.29 5.39 0.64
N LYS A 127 6.18 5.41 1.40
CA LYS A 127 5.59 6.66 1.88
C LYS A 127 6.56 7.43 2.78
N ALA A 128 7.28 6.74 3.65
CA ALA A 128 8.25 7.36 4.55
C ALA A 128 9.48 7.88 3.79
N SER A 129 10.02 7.10 2.85
CA SER A 129 11.17 7.50 2.04
C SER A 129 10.84 8.71 1.16
N LEU A 130 9.68 8.73 0.51
CA LEU A 130 9.22 9.87 -0.29
C LEU A 130 9.01 11.14 0.54
N ARG A 131 8.53 11.01 1.78
CA ARG A 131 8.42 12.15 2.71
C ARG A 131 9.80 12.68 3.08
N PHE A 132 10.73 11.79 3.41
CA PHE A 132 12.08 12.14 3.79
C PHE A 132 12.86 12.80 2.64
N THR A 133 12.77 12.26 1.42
CA THR A 133 13.42 12.87 0.26
C THR A 133 12.82 14.23 -0.07
N ALA A 134 11.50 14.38 -0.02
CA ALA A 134 10.85 15.67 -0.24
C ALA A 134 11.23 16.71 0.82
N GLU A 135 11.38 16.31 2.08
CA GLU A 135 11.85 17.16 3.17
C GLU A 135 13.31 17.59 2.94
N ARG A 136 14.21 16.64 2.65
CA ARG A 136 15.61 16.92 2.27
C ARG A 136 15.68 17.89 1.09
N VAL A 137 14.98 17.61 0.01
CA VAL A 137 14.95 18.46 -1.18
C VAL A 137 14.41 19.85 -0.86
N LYS A 138 13.38 19.98 -0.02
CA LYS A 138 12.87 21.28 0.42
C LYS A 138 13.89 22.06 1.25
N HIS A 139 14.65 21.38 2.11
CA HIS A 139 15.75 21.98 2.86
C HIS A 139 16.89 22.44 1.95
N LEU A 140 17.27 21.65 0.94
CA LEU A 140 18.30 22.05 -0.03
C LEU A 140 17.82 23.19 -0.96
N LYS A 141 16.55 23.15 -1.40
CA LYS A 141 15.98 24.15 -2.34
C LYS A 141 15.57 25.46 -1.67
N LYS A 142 15.28 25.46 -0.37
CA LYS A 142 15.31 26.71 0.40
C LYS A 142 16.78 27.07 0.57
N GLY A 143 17.37 27.62 -0.50
CA GLY A 143 18.49 28.54 -0.38
C GLY A 143 18.14 29.48 0.76
N SER A 144 19.02 29.49 1.76
CA SER A 144 18.73 30.06 3.06
C SER A 144 18.36 31.52 2.87
N LYS A 145 17.07 31.85 3.10
CA LYS A 145 16.57 33.23 3.15
C LYS A 145 17.30 34.08 4.20
N PHE A 146 18.16 33.47 5.01
CA PHE A 146 18.96 34.08 6.07
C PHE A 146 20.46 33.83 5.90
N ASN A 147 20.92 33.25 4.79
CA ASN A 147 22.35 33.09 4.51
C ASN A 147 22.77 34.32 3.70
N LEU A 148 23.02 35.41 4.43
CA LEU A 148 23.55 36.68 3.92
C LEU A 148 25.00 36.55 3.40
N THR A 149 25.56 35.35 3.43
CA THR A 149 26.96 35.07 3.09
C THR A 149 27.17 34.79 1.60
N ASP A 150 26.11 34.69 0.79
CA ASP A 150 26.18 34.45 -0.66
C ASP A 150 25.87 35.69 -1.50
N ASP A 151 25.41 36.79 -0.88
CA ASP A 151 25.35 38.10 -1.53
C ASP A 151 26.72 38.80 -1.37
N ASN A 152 27.77 38.15 -1.91
CA ASN A 152 28.91 38.89 -2.45
C ASN A 152 28.45 39.59 -3.74
N ASP A 153 27.51 40.53 -3.60
CA ASP A 153 27.34 41.60 -4.57
C ASP A 153 28.35 42.68 -4.22
N ASP A 154 29.60 42.38 -4.56
CA ASP A 154 30.82 43.21 -4.54
C ASP A 154 30.72 44.53 -5.37
N TYR A 155 29.50 45.02 -5.64
CA TYR A 155 29.25 46.16 -6.53
C TYR A 155 28.35 47.25 -5.95
N GLN A 156 27.63 47.03 -4.83
CA GLN A 156 26.68 48.03 -4.32
C GLN A 156 27.19 48.87 -3.13
N ASP A 157 28.28 48.45 -2.47
CA ASP A 157 28.94 49.17 -1.38
C ASP A 157 30.35 49.66 -1.81
N MET A 158 30.45 50.30 -2.97
CA MET A 158 31.70 50.97 -3.36
C MET A 158 32.03 52.08 -2.35
N LEU A 159 33.01 51.83 -1.49
CA LEU A 159 33.47 52.78 -0.49
C LEU A 159 34.09 54.01 -1.18
N THR A 160 33.34 55.12 -1.22
CA THR A 160 33.78 56.40 -1.79
C THR A 160 34.18 57.38 -0.69
N HIS A 161 35.37 57.99 -0.79
CA HIS A 161 35.76 59.10 0.09
C HIS A 161 35.85 60.39 -0.75
N GLY A 162 34.92 61.33 -0.55
CA GLY A 162 34.88 62.60 -1.29
C GLY A 162 34.51 62.45 -2.77
N GLY A 163 33.70 61.45 -3.14
CA GLY A 163 33.17 61.30 -4.49
C GLY A 163 34.07 60.54 -5.49
N LYS A 164 35.15 59.91 -5.03
CA LYS A 164 35.98 58.99 -5.84
C LYS A 164 36.03 57.61 -5.18
N ALA A 165 35.91 56.55 -5.98
CA ALA A 165 36.00 55.18 -5.50
C ALA A 165 37.43 54.87 -5.02
N LEU A 166 37.57 54.27 -3.83
CA LEU A 166 38.90 53.90 -3.28
C LEU A 166 39.66 52.88 -4.17
N THR A 167 38.96 52.15 -5.04
CA THR A 167 39.52 51.17 -5.97
C THR A 167 40.49 51.79 -6.98
N THR A 168 40.36 53.08 -7.27
CA THR A 168 41.24 53.79 -8.22
C THR A 168 42.57 54.22 -7.57
N ILE A 169 42.62 54.29 -6.24
CA ILE A 169 43.79 54.80 -5.50
C ILE A 169 44.82 53.67 -5.21
N GLN A 170 44.38 52.42 -5.19
CA GLN A 170 45.27 51.27 -4.88
C GLN A 170 46.01 50.67 -6.09
N LYS A 171 45.68 51.06 -7.33
CA LYS A 171 46.33 50.53 -8.54
C LYS A 171 47.49 51.43 -8.99
N TYR A 172 48.44 51.70 -8.11
CA TYR A 172 49.79 51.94 -8.56
C TYR A 172 50.48 50.58 -8.71
N ASP A 173 50.70 50.23 -9.97
CA ASP A 173 51.79 49.39 -10.47
C ASP A 173 51.96 47.98 -9.86
N LYS A 174 51.26 47.00 -10.45
CA LYS A 174 51.84 45.67 -10.64
C LYS A 174 51.22 45.00 -11.87
N THR A 175 51.81 45.26 -13.01
CA THR A 175 51.72 44.39 -14.19
C THR A 175 52.29 43.00 -13.89
N LEU A 176 51.98 42.01 -14.74
CA LEU A 176 52.44 40.60 -14.81
C LEU A 176 51.39 39.65 -14.21
N GLY A 177 50.80 38.68 -14.92
CA GLY A 177 51.15 38.03 -16.20
C GLY A 177 50.91 36.52 -16.06
N SER A 178 50.70 35.85 -17.20
CA SER A 178 50.57 34.38 -17.40
C SER A 178 49.20 33.78 -17.07
N ASP A 179 48.40 33.25 -18.01
CA ASP A 179 48.67 32.33 -19.14
C ASP A 179 49.30 31.01 -18.68
N ASP A 180 48.49 29.94 -18.69
CA ASP A 180 48.92 28.63 -19.16
C ASP A 180 47.68 27.81 -19.57
N GLU A 181 47.63 27.52 -20.85
CA GLU A 181 46.67 26.65 -21.52
C GLU A 181 46.97 25.17 -21.27
N ASP A 182 45.92 24.36 -21.45
CA ASP A 182 45.94 22.97 -21.91
C ASP A 182 46.70 21.90 -21.12
N ASP A 183 45.99 20.89 -20.57
CA ASP A 183 45.96 19.58 -21.25
C ASP A 183 44.89 18.59 -20.74
N VAL A 184 44.31 17.88 -21.71
CA VAL A 184 43.45 16.67 -21.71
C VAL A 184 42.89 16.07 -20.40
N GLY A 185 41.54 16.14 -20.26
CA GLY A 185 40.81 15.43 -19.18
C GLY A 185 39.43 14.87 -19.50
N ASN A 186 38.94 14.90 -20.74
CA ASN A 186 37.57 14.45 -21.04
C ASN A 186 37.53 13.04 -21.65
N ILE A 187 37.45 12.02 -20.78
CA ILE A 187 36.97 10.69 -21.18
C ILE A 187 35.54 10.85 -21.74
N GLY A 188 35.32 10.35 -22.95
CA GLY A 188 34.04 10.51 -23.66
C GLY A 188 32.84 10.03 -22.84
N ALA A 189 31.77 10.84 -22.80
CA ALA A 189 30.58 10.60 -22.00
C ALA A 189 29.93 9.22 -22.27
N ASP A 190 30.09 8.68 -23.48
CA ASP A 190 29.57 7.36 -23.85
C ASP A 190 30.35 6.22 -23.19
N VAL A 191 31.67 6.37 -23.01
CA VAL A 191 32.50 5.39 -22.30
C VAL A 191 32.16 5.36 -20.81
N VAL A 192 31.91 6.54 -20.20
CA VAL A 192 31.54 6.65 -18.79
C VAL A 192 30.15 6.05 -18.54
N LYS A 193 29.17 6.27 -19.43
CA LYS A 193 27.83 5.67 -19.31
C LYS A 193 27.87 4.15 -19.29
N VAL A 194 28.67 3.54 -20.17
CA VAL A 194 28.70 2.09 -20.34
C VAL A 194 29.53 1.40 -19.27
N ALA A 195 30.67 1.99 -18.88
CA ALA A 195 31.60 1.33 -17.96
C ALA A 195 31.27 1.55 -16.47
N HIS A 196 30.69 2.71 -16.09
CA HIS A 196 30.51 3.06 -14.67
C HIS A 196 29.09 2.87 -14.14
N PHE A 197 28.05 2.96 -15.00
CA PHE A 197 26.68 2.64 -14.60
C PHE A 197 26.34 1.22 -15.04
N GLY A 198 26.67 0.27 -14.18
CA GLY A 198 26.61 -1.17 -14.46
C GLY A 198 25.30 -1.68 -15.08
N GLY A 199 25.46 -2.63 -16.00
CA GLY A 199 24.40 -3.52 -16.48
C GLY A 199 24.00 -3.28 -17.93
N GLY A 200 24.77 -3.85 -18.86
CA GLY A 200 24.29 -4.09 -20.22
C GLY A 200 23.11 -5.05 -20.17
N ASP A 201 21.89 -4.52 -20.28
CA ASP A 201 20.67 -5.19 -20.77
C ASP A 201 19.46 -4.23 -20.81
N LEU A 202 19.68 -2.99 -21.29
CA LEU A 202 18.62 -1.99 -21.41
C LEU A 202 18.03 -1.85 -22.82
N ASP A 203 18.26 -2.83 -23.71
CA ASP A 203 17.69 -2.78 -25.07
C ASP A 203 16.52 -3.77 -25.31
N SER A 204 16.17 -4.60 -24.33
CA SER A 204 15.01 -5.50 -24.43
C SER A 204 13.71 -4.95 -23.80
N ALA A 205 13.74 -3.77 -23.19
CA ALA A 205 12.59 -3.22 -22.45
C ALA A 205 11.74 -2.20 -23.24
N ALA A 206 12.15 -1.81 -24.44
CA ALA A 206 11.50 -0.72 -25.18
C ALA A 206 10.34 -1.17 -26.11
N ASN A 207 10.13 -2.47 -26.34
CA ASN A 207 9.13 -2.94 -27.32
C ASN A 207 8.31 -4.16 -26.84
N SER A 208 7.42 -3.99 -25.87
CA SER A 208 6.17 -4.76 -25.82
C SER A 208 5.19 -4.17 -24.79
N SER A 209 4.03 -3.69 -25.26
CA SER A 209 2.97 -3.11 -24.42
C SER A 209 2.16 -4.13 -23.64
N GLU A 210 2.57 -5.40 -23.57
CA GLU A 210 1.87 -6.43 -22.82
C GLU A 210 2.88 -7.29 -22.06
N LYS A 211 2.65 -7.46 -20.75
CA LYS A 211 3.44 -8.40 -19.95
C LYS A 211 3.25 -9.80 -20.58
N PRO A 212 4.33 -10.52 -20.91
CA PRO A 212 4.22 -11.82 -21.57
C PRO A 212 3.33 -12.75 -20.76
N THR A 213 2.49 -13.51 -21.44
CA THR A 213 1.60 -14.44 -20.74
C THR A 213 2.44 -15.52 -20.08
N ARG A 214 1.91 -16.18 -19.03
CA ARG A 214 2.62 -17.27 -18.35
C ARG A 214 3.08 -18.37 -19.32
N LYS A 215 2.36 -18.57 -20.43
CA LYS A 215 2.72 -19.56 -21.47
C LYS A 215 4.00 -19.14 -22.19
N ASP A 216 4.12 -17.88 -22.56
CA ASP A 216 5.28 -17.35 -23.30
C ASP A 216 6.53 -17.37 -22.43
N ILE A 217 6.39 -16.99 -21.15
CA ILE A 217 7.49 -17.07 -20.16
C ILE A 217 8.01 -18.51 -20.02
N ILE A 218 7.10 -19.51 -20.00
CA ILE A 218 7.48 -20.91 -19.90
C ILE A 218 8.15 -21.40 -21.20
N ALA A 219 7.66 -20.97 -22.37
CA ALA A 219 8.27 -21.32 -23.65
C ALA A 219 9.70 -20.79 -23.77
N ASP A 220 9.94 -19.53 -23.39
CA ASP A 220 11.27 -18.91 -23.41
C ASP A 220 12.24 -19.58 -22.43
N LEU A 221 11.75 -19.99 -21.26
CA LEU A 221 12.55 -20.72 -20.28
C LEU A 221 12.98 -22.09 -20.83
N ILE A 222 12.07 -22.80 -21.51
CA ILE A 222 12.36 -24.09 -22.15
C ILE A 222 13.35 -23.91 -23.31
N ALA A 223 13.18 -22.87 -24.14
CA ALA A 223 14.07 -22.58 -25.25
C ALA A 223 15.50 -22.31 -24.76
N ARG A 224 15.66 -21.43 -23.77
CA ARG A 224 16.96 -21.12 -23.16
C ARG A 224 17.62 -22.34 -22.51
N THR A 225 16.85 -23.17 -21.81
CA THR A 225 17.41 -24.38 -21.17
C THR A 225 17.78 -25.46 -22.18
N LYS A 226 17.09 -25.57 -23.32
CA LYS A 226 17.49 -26.45 -24.43
C LYS A 226 18.79 -25.98 -25.08
N GLN A 227 18.87 -24.71 -25.45
CA GLN A 227 20.06 -24.12 -26.07
C GLN A 227 21.28 -24.24 -25.16
N ALA A 228 21.12 -24.00 -23.85
CA ALA A 228 22.22 -24.14 -22.88
C ALA A 228 22.70 -25.59 -22.71
N ARG A 229 21.84 -26.60 -22.95
CA ARG A 229 22.25 -28.01 -22.93
C ARG A 229 22.99 -28.40 -24.20
N GLU A 230 22.50 -27.95 -25.34
CA GLU A 230 23.13 -28.17 -26.65
C GLU A 230 24.53 -27.55 -26.70
N ASN A 231 24.66 -26.28 -26.30
CA ASN A 231 25.97 -25.62 -26.25
C ASN A 231 26.97 -26.35 -25.33
N LYS A 232 26.50 -26.94 -24.22
CA LYS A 232 27.33 -27.75 -23.32
C LYS A 232 27.73 -29.09 -23.92
N GLN A 233 26.89 -29.68 -24.76
CA GLN A 233 27.19 -30.91 -25.45
C GLN A 233 28.23 -30.65 -26.54
N ASN A 234 27.99 -29.63 -27.38
CA ASN A 234 28.94 -29.23 -28.42
C ASN A 234 30.31 -28.86 -27.82
N ALA A 235 30.34 -28.11 -26.72
CA ALA A 235 31.61 -27.77 -26.04
C ALA A 235 32.33 -28.98 -25.41
N LYS A 236 31.64 -30.10 -25.17
CA LYS A 236 32.27 -31.36 -24.74
C LYS A 236 32.72 -32.20 -25.92
N ASP A 237 32.03 -32.14 -27.05
CA ASP A 237 32.38 -32.86 -28.27
C ASP A 237 33.55 -32.17 -29.01
N ASP A 238 33.72 -30.85 -28.82
CA ASP A 238 34.83 -30.03 -29.33
C ASP A 238 36.10 -30.08 -28.45
N MET A 239 36.08 -30.81 -27.32
CA MET A 239 37.21 -31.00 -26.39
C MET A 239 37.67 -32.45 -26.36
#